data_AF-A0A7X7K0N1-F1
#
_entry.id   AF-A0A7X7K0N1-F1
#
_cell.length_a   1.000
_cell.length_b   1.000
_cell.length_c   1.000
_cell.angle_alpha   90.00
_cell.angle_beta   90.00
_cell.angle_gamma   90.00
#
_symmetry.space_group_name_H-M   'P 1'
#
loop_
_entity.id
_entity.type
_entity.pdbx_description
1 polymer ?
#
loop_
_entity_poly.entity_id
_entity_poly.type
_entity_poly.pdbx_seq_one_letter_code
_entity_poly.pdbx_strand_id
1 'polypeptide(L)'
;MPLTHDERKSLLTLARETIVHTVHRQSLPPIDLDGLPEVLCRPGAAFVTLTKFGQLRGCIGSLEARRPLALDVRENAIGAALHDPRFPPVNATELNQLHVEVSVLSEPQPLNYTNREDLIAKLRPGVDGVIIERGWHRATFLPQVWEKLPDPDEFLEHLCLKASLPADAYRRSDLQVSVYQVESFDESGS
;
A
#
# COMPACT_ATOMS: atom_id res chain seq x y z
N MET A 1 5.86 -7.05 -11.54
CA MET A 1 5.26 -8.37 -11.85
C MET A 1 4.34 -8.74 -10.70
N PRO A 2 3.20 -9.39 -10.95
CA PRO A 2 2.33 -9.86 -9.88
C PRO A 2 3.04 -10.93 -9.06
N LEU A 3 2.77 -10.98 -7.76
CA LEU A 3 3.32 -12.00 -6.87
C LEU A 3 2.69 -13.37 -7.19
N THR A 4 3.50 -14.42 -7.12
CA THR A 4 3.04 -15.80 -7.20
C THR A 4 2.23 -16.20 -5.96
N HIS A 5 1.47 -17.29 -6.04
CA HIS A 5 0.69 -17.79 -4.90
C HIS A 5 1.57 -18.09 -3.68
N ASP A 6 2.73 -18.71 -3.89
CA ASP A 6 3.65 -19.06 -2.80
C ASP A 6 4.25 -17.81 -2.15
N GLU A 7 4.60 -16.79 -2.93
CA GLU A 7 5.09 -15.51 -2.41
C GLU A 7 4.04 -14.76 -1.59
N ARG A 8 2.78 -14.75 -2.06
CA ARG A 8 1.64 -14.18 -1.30
C ARG A 8 1.45 -14.90 0.03
N LYS A 9 1.48 -16.24 -0.01
CA LYS A 9 1.36 -17.08 1.19
C LYS A 9 2.50 -16.82 2.16
N SER A 10 3.74 -16.71 1.69
CA SER A 10 4.89 -16.35 2.53
C SER A 10 4.69 -15.01 3.23
N LEU A 11 4.20 -13.98 2.53
CA LEU A 11 3.92 -12.67 3.13
C LEU A 11 2.78 -12.71 4.15
N LEU A 12 1.71 -13.47 3.88
CA LEU A 12 0.61 -13.66 4.84
C LEU A 12 1.08 -14.41 6.10
N THR A 13 1.83 -15.49 5.94
CA THR A 13 2.41 -16.23 7.07
C THR A 13 3.33 -15.34 7.87
N LEU A 14 4.22 -14.58 7.22
CA LEU A 14 5.10 -13.64 7.90
C LEU A 14 4.32 -12.59 8.69
N ALA A 15 3.31 -11.97 8.08
CA ALA A 15 2.47 -10.98 8.75
C ALA A 15 1.76 -11.60 9.97
N ARG A 16 1.13 -12.77 9.80
CA ARG A 16 0.42 -13.49 10.86
C ARG A 16 1.33 -13.86 12.02
N GLU A 17 2.47 -14.48 11.76
CA GLU A 17 3.44 -14.87 12.78
C GLU A 17 3.96 -13.65 13.53
N THR A 18 4.24 -12.57 12.80
CA THR A 18 4.67 -11.29 13.40
C THR A 18 3.62 -10.77 14.38
N ILE A 19 2.36 -10.71 13.96
CA ILE A 19 1.26 -10.23 14.81
C ILE A 19 1.15 -11.08 16.08
N VAL A 20 1.18 -12.42 15.95
CA VAL A 20 1.10 -13.34 17.09
C VAL A 20 2.23 -13.09 18.09
N HIS A 21 3.49 -13.08 17.63
CA HIS A 21 4.64 -12.85 18.51
C HIS A 21 4.58 -11.48 19.18
N THR A 22 4.28 -10.45 18.41
CA THR A 22 4.23 -9.07 18.90
C THR A 22 3.12 -8.85 19.92
N VAL A 23 1.92 -9.39 19.70
CA VAL A 23 0.80 -9.33 20.65
C VAL A 23 1.11 -10.09 21.94
N HIS A 24 1.83 -11.22 21.85
CA HIS A 24 2.33 -11.97 23.00
C HIS A 24 3.58 -11.36 23.65
N ARG A 25 4.10 -10.24 23.15
CA ARG A 25 5.35 -9.59 23.60
C ARG A 25 6.56 -10.54 23.56
N GLN A 26 6.57 -11.44 22.58
CA GLN A 26 7.67 -12.36 22.30
C GLN A 26 8.68 -11.69 21.36
N SER A 27 9.92 -12.19 21.41
CA SER A 27 10.93 -11.77 20.44
C SER A 27 10.55 -12.29 19.06
N LEU A 28 10.69 -11.44 18.04
CA LEU A 28 10.46 -11.84 16.66
C LEU A 28 11.67 -12.66 16.17
N PRO A 29 11.45 -13.77 15.46
CA PRO A 29 12.53 -14.47 14.80
C PRO A 29 13.18 -13.54 13.76
N PRO A 30 14.50 -13.65 13.53
CA PRO A 30 15.14 -12.94 12.44
C PRO A 30 14.55 -13.40 11.11
N ILE A 31 14.36 -12.47 10.17
CA ILE A 31 14.01 -12.84 8.79
C ILE A 31 15.31 -13.21 8.08
N ASP A 32 15.39 -14.46 7.64
CA ASP A 32 16.42 -14.93 6.72
C ASP A 32 16.06 -14.50 5.29
N LEU A 33 16.65 -13.40 4.83
CA LEU A 33 16.42 -12.89 3.48
C LEU A 33 17.03 -13.79 2.40
N ASP A 34 18.06 -14.59 2.73
CA ASP A 34 18.71 -15.47 1.75
C ASP A 34 17.85 -16.71 1.46
N GLY A 35 16.96 -17.07 2.37
CA GLY A 35 15.99 -18.15 2.22
C GLY A 35 14.67 -17.74 1.54
N LEU A 36 14.47 -16.45 1.24
CA LEU A 36 13.24 -15.94 0.63
C LEU A 36 13.35 -15.77 -0.89
N PRO A 37 12.23 -15.84 -1.63
CA PRO A 37 12.19 -15.44 -3.03
C PRO A 37 12.72 -14.02 -3.24
N GLU A 38 13.52 -13.83 -4.29
CA GLU A 38 14.22 -12.57 -4.57
C GLU A 38 13.29 -11.35 -4.57
N VAL A 39 12.06 -11.50 -5.08
CA VAL A 39 11.06 -10.41 -5.12
C VAL A 39 10.69 -9.87 -3.74
N LEU A 40 10.72 -10.73 -2.70
CA LEU A 40 10.41 -10.33 -1.33
C LEU A 40 11.59 -9.61 -0.65
N CYS A 41 12.80 -9.80 -1.19
CA CYS A 41 14.04 -9.20 -0.69
C CYS A 41 14.36 -7.85 -1.36
N ARG A 42 13.70 -7.55 -2.47
CA ARG A 42 13.80 -6.24 -3.15
C ARG A 42 12.98 -5.17 -2.41
N PRO A 43 13.35 -3.89 -2.53
CA PRO A 43 12.55 -2.79 -1.98
C PRO A 43 11.09 -2.87 -2.45
N GLY A 44 10.15 -2.80 -1.51
CA GLY A 44 8.72 -2.81 -1.81
C GLY A 44 7.94 -2.04 -0.75
N ALA A 45 6.74 -1.61 -1.13
CA ALA A 45 5.82 -0.89 -0.26
C ALA A 45 4.56 -1.73 -0.08
N ALA A 46 4.10 -1.89 1.15
CA ALA A 46 2.89 -2.64 1.44
C ALA A 46 2.02 -1.96 2.51
N PHE A 47 0.78 -2.42 2.59
CA PHE A 47 -0.12 -2.19 3.70
C PHE A 47 -0.50 -3.55 4.29
N VAL A 48 -0.56 -3.62 5.62
CA VAL A 48 -1.13 -4.75 6.34
C VAL A 48 -2.43 -4.27 6.96
N THR A 49 -3.52 -4.94 6.61
CA THR A 49 -4.86 -4.66 7.10
C THR A 49 -5.32 -5.83 7.96
N LEU A 50 -5.83 -5.52 9.15
CA LEU A 50 -6.46 -6.45 10.06
C LEU A 50 -7.94 -6.18 10.05
N THR A 51 -8.73 -7.22 9.84
CA THR A 51 -10.18 -7.15 10.07
C THR A 51 -10.60 -8.15 11.13
N LYS A 52 -11.68 -7.85 11.84
CA LYS A 52 -12.29 -8.69 12.87
C LYS A 52 -13.78 -8.76 12.59
N PHE A 53 -14.29 -9.97 12.33
CA PHE A 53 -15.69 -10.15 11.90
C PHE A 53 -16.10 -9.25 10.72
N GLY A 54 -15.20 -9.08 9.75
CA GLY A 54 -15.41 -8.22 8.57
C GLY A 54 -15.27 -6.72 8.82
N GLN A 55 -14.96 -6.28 10.04
CA GLN A 55 -14.75 -4.87 10.37
C GLN A 55 -13.27 -4.53 10.51
N LEU A 56 -12.87 -3.35 10.06
CA LEU A 56 -11.49 -2.86 10.19
C LEU A 56 -11.06 -2.83 11.67
N ARG A 57 -9.91 -3.44 11.97
CA ARG A 57 -9.32 -3.55 13.31
C ARG A 57 -7.93 -2.91 13.42
N GLY A 58 -7.28 -2.68 12.29
CA GLY A 58 -6.03 -1.96 12.16
C GLY A 58 -5.58 -1.95 10.69
N CYS A 59 -4.94 -0.89 10.22
CA CYS A 59 -4.35 -0.84 8.90
C CYS A 59 -3.19 0.15 8.90
N ILE A 60 -1.99 -0.35 8.62
CA ILE A 60 -0.76 0.42 8.53
C ILE A 60 0.01 0.01 7.29
N GLY A 61 0.64 0.99 6.65
CA GLY A 61 1.48 0.75 5.49
C GLY A 61 2.24 2.01 5.08
N SER A 62 3.04 1.85 4.04
CA SER A 62 3.78 2.95 3.44
C SER A 62 3.55 2.99 1.94
N LEU A 63 3.72 4.18 1.37
CA LEU A 63 3.61 4.43 -0.08
C LEU A 63 4.98 4.39 -0.77
N GLU A 64 6.05 4.21 0.00
CA GLU A 64 7.42 4.31 -0.48
C GLU A 64 8.19 3.04 -0.12
N ALA A 65 8.81 2.45 -1.13
CA ALA A 65 9.64 1.27 -0.98
C ALA A 65 10.98 1.61 -0.31
N ARG A 66 10.98 1.77 1.02
CA ARG A 66 12.17 2.15 1.81
C ARG A 66 12.99 0.97 2.30
N ARG A 67 12.43 -0.23 2.25
CA ARG A 67 13.03 -1.47 2.76
C ARG A 67 12.57 -2.68 1.93
N PRO A 68 13.27 -3.82 2.02
CA PRO A 68 12.80 -5.09 1.46
C PRO A 68 11.34 -5.37 1.78
N LEU A 69 10.57 -5.85 0.81
CA LEU A 69 9.12 -6.06 0.94
C LEU A 69 8.76 -6.93 2.15
N ALA A 70 9.50 -8.01 2.40
CA ALA A 70 9.30 -8.86 3.58
C ALA A 70 9.45 -8.06 4.89
N LEU A 71 10.46 -7.19 4.96
CA LEU A 71 10.66 -6.33 6.13
C LEU A 71 9.55 -5.28 6.24
N ASP A 72 9.08 -4.72 5.12
CA ASP A 72 7.98 -3.76 5.12
C ASP A 72 6.69 -4.40 5.65
N VAL A 73 6.34 -5.59 5.16
CA VAL A 73 5.18 -6.35 5.64
C VAL A 73 5.30 -6.64 7.14
N ARG A 74 6.48 -7.06 7.65
CA ARG A 74 6.68 -7.27 9.09
C ARG A 74 6.44 -5.99 9.90
N GLU A 75 7.09 -4.89 9.54
CA GLU A 75 6.96 -3.63 10.29
C GLU A 75 5.51 -3.10 10.25
N ASN A 76 4.85 -3.22 9.10
CA ASN A 76 3.46 -2.81 8.95
C ASN A 76 2.49 -3.72 9.72
N ALA A 77 2.79 -5.02 9.83
CA ALA A 77 2.02 -5.95 10.65
C ALA A 77 2.09 -5.61 12.15
N ILE A 78 3.28 -5.25 12.65
CA ILE A 78 3.47 -4.72 14.01
C ILE A 78 2.65 -3.44 14.18
N GLY A 79 2.78 -2.53 13.23
CA GLY A 79 2.07 -1.26 13.22
C GLY A 79 0.55 -1.44 13.27
N ALA A 80 0.00 -2.28 12.40
CA ALA A 80 -1.44 -2.53 12.32
C ALA A 80 -1.98 -3.18 13.60
N ALA A 81 -1.18 -4.04 14.25
CA ALA A 81 -1.59 -4.69 15.50
C ALA A 81 -1.48 -3.79 16.73
N LEU A 82 -0.45 -2.95 16.84
CA LEU A 82 -0.13 -2.24 18.08
C LEU A 82 -0.20 -0.71 18.00
N HIS A 83 -0.03 -0.13 16.82
CA HIS A 83 0.27 1.30 16.67
C HIS A 83 -0.69 2.05 15.75
N ASP A 84 -1.76 1.44 15.27
CA ASP A 84 -2.81 2.16 14.56
C ASP A 84 -3.54 3.11 15.54
N PRO A 85 -3.43 4.44 15.40
CA PRO A 85 -3.95 5.40 16.38
C PRO A 85 -5.47 5.40 16.48
N ARG A 86 -6.17 4.77 15.52
CA ARG A 86 -7.64 4.68 15.52
C ARG A 86 -8.15 3.58 16.45
N PHE A 87 -7.29 2.66 16.87
CA PHE A 87 -7.69 1.47 17.62
C PHE A 87 -6.76 1.23 18.82
N PRO A 88 -7.26 0.62 19.91
CA PRO A 88 -6.37 0.12 20.95
C PRO A 88 -5.52 -1.05 20.41
N PRO A 89 -4.32 -1.31 20.99
CA PRO A 89 -3.51 -2.47 20.64
C PRO A 89 -4.32 -3.77 20.67
N VAL A 90 -4.05 -4.66 19.72
CA VAL A 90 -4.68 -5.98 19.63
C VAL A 90 -4.39 -6.80 20.89
N ASN A 91 -5.43 -7.43 21.44
CA ASN A 91 -5.31 -8.37 22.55
C ASN A 91 -5.07 -9.80 22.03
N ALA A 92 -4.32 -10.60 22.80
CA ALA A 92 -4.09 -12.02 22.52
C ALA A 92 -5.38 -12.82 22.29
N THR A 93 -6.46 -12.48 22.99
CA THR A 93 -7.77 -13.16 22.83
C THR A 93 -8.43 -12.87 21.47
N GLU A 94 -8.01 -11.81 20.78
CA GLU A 94 -8.54 -11.44 19.46
C GLU A 94 -7.85 -12.19 18.32
N LEU A 95 -6.66 -12.77 18.53
CA LEU A 95 -5.80 -13.29 17.46
C LEU A 95 -6.51 -14.26 16.51
N ASN A 96 -7.29 -15.19 17.07
CA ASN A 96 -8.04 -16.21 16.31
C ASN A 96 -9.27 -15.66 15.58
N GLN A 97 -9.64 -14.40 15.85
CA GLN A 97 -10.79 -13.71 15.23
C GLN A 97 -10.33 -12.70 14.18
N LEU A 98 -9.02 -12.47 14.08
CA LEU A 98 -8.44 -11.55 13.10
C LEU A 98 -8.27 -12.25 11.77
N HIS A 99 -8.52 -11.48 10.73
CA HIS A 99 -8.20 -11.81 9.36
C HIS A 99 -7.13 -10.85 8.87
N VAL A 100 -6.07 -11.39 8.26
CA VAL A 100 -4.95 -10.61 7.73
C VAL A 100 -5.07 -10.49 6.23
N GLU A 101 -4.99 -9.25 5.76
CA GLU A 101 -4.84 -8.91 4.35
C GLU A 101 -3.52 -8.15 4.17
N VAL A 102 -2.80 -8.46 3.10
CA VAL A 102 -1.60 -7.75 2.67
C VAL A 102 -1.89 -7.14 1.30
N SER A 103 -1.64 -5.84 1.19
CA SER A 103 -1.77 -5.08 -0.04
C SER A 103 -0.39 -4.59 -0.48
N VAL A 104 0.14 -5.11 -1.58
CA VAL A 104 1.47 -4.77 -2.11
C VAL A 104 1.33 -3.76 -3.25
N LEU A 105 2.12 -2.70 -3.20
CA LEU A 105 2.16 -1.67 -4.24
C LEU A 105 3.18 -2.08 -5.30
N SER A 106 2.79 -1.99 -6.58
CA SER A 106 3.74 -2.09 -7.68
C SER A 106 4.69 -0.90 -7.69
N GLU A 107 5.87 -1.09 -8.28
CA GLU A 107 6.82 -0.01 -8.48
C GLU A 107 6.19 1.09 -9.35
N PRO A 108 6.16 2.36 -8.89
CA PRO A 108 5.58 3.45 -9.67
C PRO A 108 6.28 3.60 -11.02
N GLN A 109 5.49 3.54 -12.09
CA GLN A 109 5.96 3.71 -13.45
C GLN A 109 5.66 5.13 -13.94
N PRO A 110 6.64 5.86 -14.51
CA PRO A 110 6.40 7.16 -15.11
C PRO A 110 5.31 7.06 -16.20
N LEU A 111 4.31 7.92 -16.09
CA LEU A 111 3.25 8.05 -17.08
C LEU A 111 3.56 9.22 -18.01
N ASN A 112 4.13 8.93 -19.17
CA ASN A 112 4.42 9.96 -20.17
C ASN A 112 3.13 10.44 -20.84
N TYR A 113 2.90 11.76 -20.86
CA TYR A 113 1.75 12.39 -21.48
C TYR A 113 2.16 13.68 -22.21
N THR A 114 1.32 14.11 -23.15
CA THR A 114 1.60 15.28 -24.01
C THR A 114 0.77 16.50 -23.67
N ASN A 115 -0.45 16.31 -23.18
CA ASN A 115 -1.38 17.34 -22.74
C ASN A 115 -2.37 16.75 -21.72
N ARG A 116 -3.27 17.61 -21.21
CA ARG A 116 -4.29 17.22 -20.24
C ARG A 116 -5.16 16.07 -20.76
N GLU A 117 -5.63 16.15 -21.99
CA GLU A 117 -6.56 15.18 -22.59
C GLU A 117 -5.91 13.79 -22.69
N ASP A 118 -4.63 13.74 -23.09
CA ASP A 118 -3.82 12.52 -23.14
C ASP A 118 -3.54 11.94 -21.75
N LEU A 119 -3.27 12.78 -20.76
CA LEU A 119 -3.11 12.35 -19.36
C LEU A 119 -4.38 11.67 -18.84
N ILE A 120 -5.53 12.33 -18.99
CA ILE A 120 -6.82 11.81 -18.54
C ILE A 120 -7.15 10.49 -19.24
N ALA A 121 -6.96 10.41 -20.56
CA ALA A 121 -7.24 9.21 -21.34
C ALA A 121 -6.38 7.99 -20.93
N LYS A 122 -5.21 8.22 -20.34
CA LYS A 122 -4.29 7.17 -19.89
C LYS A 122 -4.54 6.69 -18.47
N LEU A 123 -5.18 7.50 -17.61
CA LEU A 123 -5.51 7.10 -16.25
C LEU A 123 -6.65 6.09 -16.25
N ARG A 124 -6.55 5.07 -15.39
CA ARG A 124 -7.58 4.05 -15.23
C ARG A 124 -8.21 4.15 -13.84
N PRO A 125 -9.40 4.77 -13.73
CA PRO A 125 -10.14 4.84 -12.47
C PRO A 125 -10.35 3.45 -11.85
N GLY A 126 -10.16 3.38 -10.54
CA GLY A 126 -10.24 2.15 -9.74
C GLY A 126 -9.04 1.21 -9.86
N VAL A 127 -8.10 1.46 -10.79
CA VAL A 127 -6.93 0.61 -11.03
C VAL A 127 -5.63 1.33 -10.66
N ASP A 128 -5.48 2.58 -11.08
CA ASP A 128 -4.22 3.31 -10.92
C ASP A 128 -4.17 4.09 -9.61
N GLY A 129 -3.17 3.82 -8.78
CA GLY A 129 -2.67 4.77 -7.80
C GLY A 129 -1.83 5.80 -8.54
N VAL A 130 -2.00 7.08 -8.22
CA VAL A 130 -1.35 8.18 -8.94
C VAL A 130 -0.42 8.92 -7.99
N ILE A 131 0.80 9.17 -8.44
CA ILE A 131 1.79 10.03 -7.79
C ILE A 131 2.01 11.23 -8.69
N ILE A 132 1.99 12.42 -8.11
CA ILE A 132 2.37 13.65 -8.80
C ILE A 132 3.55 14.31 -8.09
N GLU A 133 4.46 14.87 -8.88
CA GLU A 133 5.69 15.48 -8.40
C GLU A 133 6.03 16.75 -9.20
N ARG A 134 6.36 17.84 -8.47
CA ARG A 134 6.93 19.07 -9.04
C ARG A 134 7.88 19.73 -8.04
N GLY A 135 9.19 19.54 -8.24
CA GLY A 135 10.20 20.01 -7.30
C GLY A 135 10.05 19.33 -5.94
N TRP A 136 9.84 20.12 -4.88
CA TRP A 136 9.62 19.60 -3.51
C TRP A 136 8.17 19.15 -3.24
N HIS A 137 7.26 19.45 -4.17
CA HIS A 137 5.85 19.11 -4.03
C HIS A 137 5.60 17.69 -4.51
N ARG A 138 5.06 16.85 -3.63
CA ARG A 138 4.75 15.46 -3.92
C ARG A 138 3.49 15.03 -3.19
N ALA A 139 2.59 14.35 -3.89
CA ALA A 139 1.47 13.66 -3.26
C ALA A 139 1.10 12.41 -4.03
N THR A 140 0.33 11.55 -3.37
CA THR A 140 -0.26 10.37 -4.00
C THR A 140 -1.67 10.11 -3.49
N PHE A 141 -2.47 9.51 -4.38
CA PHE A 141 -3.71 8.82 -4.05
C PHE A 141 -3.61 7.35 -4.45
N LEU A 142 -4.17 6.49 -3.57
CA LEU A 142 -4.33 5.07 -3.84
C LEU A 142 -5.49 4.82 -4.82
N PRO A 143 -5.55 3.65 -5.50
CA PRO A 143 -6.65 3.31 -6.41
C PRO A 143 -8.05 3.41 -5.77
N GLN A 144 -8.20 3.13 -4.47
CA GLN A 144 -9.48 3.18 -3.78
C GLN A 144 -10.07 4.61 -3.70
N VAL A 145 -9.25 5.65 -3.89
CA VAL A 145 -9.74 7.04 -3.88
C VAL A 145 -10.67 7.32 -5.07
N TRP A 146 -10.51 6.59 -6.17
CA TRP A 146 -11.38 6.68 -7.36
C TRP A 146 -12.85 6.38 -7.04
N GLU A 147 -13.16 5.61 -5.98
CA GLU A 147 -14.56 5.37 -5.58
C GLU A 147 -15.26 6.66 -5.11
N LYS A 148 -14.50 7.61 -4.55
CA LYS A 148 -15.01 8.90 -4.08
C LYS A 148 -14.86 10.00 -5.12
N LEU A 149 -13.84 9.89 -5.97
CA LEU A 149 -13.50 10.84 -7.03
C LEU A 149 -13.38 10.07 -8.36
N PRO A 150 -14.50 9.61 -8.95
CA PRO A 150 -14.46 8.79 -10.16
C PRO A 150 -14.10 9.59 -11.42
N ASP A 151 -14.27 10.91 -11.38
CA ASP A 151 -13.90 11.82 -12.46
C ASP A 151 -12.38 12.11 -12.42
N PRO A 152 -11.63 11.85 -13.50
CA PRO A 152 -10.19 12.09 -13.55
C PRO A 152 -9.75 13.54 -13.35
N ASP A 153 -10.55 14.51 -13.79
CA ASP A 153 -10.20 15.92 -13.57
C ASP A 153 -10.34 16.26 -12.08
N GLU A 154 -11.45 15.91 -11.46
CA GLU A 154 -11.68 16.14 -10.03
C GLU A 154 -10.63 15.40 -9.17
N PHE A 155 -10.30 14.16 -9.54
CA PHE A 155 -9.25 13.38 -8.88
C PHE A 155 -7.89 14.08 -8.94
N LEU A 156 -7.47 14.55 -10.12
CA LEU A 156 -6.19 15.23 -10.31
C LEU A 156 -6.17 16.59 -9.62
N GLU A 157 -7.27 17.34 -9.63
CA GLU A 157 -7.41 18.61 -8.92
C GLU A 157 -7.20 18.44 -7.41
N HIS A 158 -7.89 17.47 -6.82
CA HIS A 158 -7.72 17.13 -5.40
C HIS A 158 -6.31 16.63 -5.08
N LEU A 159 -5.70 15.88 -6.00
CA LEU A 159 -4.33 15.38 -5.82
C LEU A 159 -3.30 16.52 -5.88
N CYS A 160 -3.47 17.47 -6.81
CA CYS A 160 -2.67 18.70 -6.87
C CYS A 160 -2.77 19.50 -5.57
N LEU A 161 -3.99 19.70 -5.05
CA LEU A 161 -4.19 20.39 -3.79
C LEU A 161 -3.50 19.67 -2.62
N LYS A 162 -3.55 18.33 -2.58
CA LYS A 162 -2.83 17.51 -1.58
C LYS A 162 -1.32 17.67 -1.67
N ALA A 163 -0.77 17.89 -2.87
CA ALA A 163 0.65 18.18 -3.08
C ALA A 163 1.03 19.64 -2.74
N SER A 164 0.08 20.45 -2.25
CA SER A 164 0.23 21.90 -2.08
C SER A 164 0.56 22.61 -3.41
N LEU A 165 -0.03 22.14 -4.50
CA LEU A 165 0.03 22.74 -5.84
C LEU A 165 -1.32 23.41 -6.19
N PRO A 166 -1.36 24.36 -7.14
CA PRO A 166 -2.61 24.82 -7.72
C PRO A 166 -3.42 23.66 -8.30
N ALA A 167 -4.75 23.68 -8.13
CA ALA A 167 -5.63 22.59 -8.56
C ALA A 167 -5.48 22.25 -10.06
N ASP A 168 -5.20 23.24 -10.90
CA ASP A 168 -5.04 23.10 -12.34
C ASP A 168 -3.60 22.77 -12.78
N ALA A 169 -2.68 22.47 -11.86
CA ALA A 169 -1.28 22.23 -12.18
C ALA A 169 -1.05 21.06 -13.15
N TYR A 170 -1.91 20.03 -13.12
CA TYR A 170 -1.86 18.88 -14.03
C TYR A 170 -2.17 19.23 -15.50
N ARG A 171 -2.74 20.41 -15.76
CA ARG A 171 -3.04 20.86 -17.13
C ARG A 171 -1.79 21.28 -17.90
N ARG A 172 -0.65 21.42 -17.21
CA ARG A 172 0.65 21.79 -17.77
C ARG A 172 1.55 20.56 -17.84
N SER A 173 2.36 20.46 -18.88
CA SER A 173 3.24 19.30 -19.14
C SER A 173 4.50 19.24 -18.28
N ASP A 174 4.68 20.14 -17.30
CA ASP A 174 5.83 20.14 -16.38
C ASP A 174 5.58 19.32 -15.10
N LEU A 175 4.38 18.75 -14.92
CA LEU A 175 4.06 17.87 -13.80
C LEU A 175 4.55 16.45 -14.07
N GLN A 176 5.40 15.90 -13.21
CA GLN A 176 5.77 14.50 -13.31
C GLN A 176 4.64 13.65 -12.73
N VAL A 177 4.15 12.69 -13.51
CA VAL A 177 3.09 11.77 -13.10
C VAL A 177 3.63 10.36 -13.17
N SER A 178 3.42 9.59 -12.11
CA SER A 178 3.69 8.16 -12.09
C SER A 178 2.46 7.39 -11.63
N VAL A 179 2.26 6.19 -12.15
CA VAL A 179 1.17 5.30 -11.77
C VAL A 179 1.69 4.01 -11.17
N TYR A 180 0.98 3.50 -10.17
CA TYR A 180 1.22 2.17 -9.60
C TYR A 180 -0.12 1.46 -9.42
N GLN A 181 -0.09 0.17 -9.14
CA GLN A 181 -1.25 -0.65 -8.84
C GLN A 181 -1.08 -1.28 -7.47
N VAL A 182 -2.19 -1.68 -6.88
CA VAL A 182 -2.20 -2.41 -5.61
C VAL A 182 -2.68 -3.82 -5.88
N GLU A 183 -1.90 -4.81 -5.44
CA GLU A 183 -2.27 -6.21 -5.40
C GLU A 183 -2.60 -6.60 -3.96
N SER A 184 -3.86 -6.90 -3.69
CA SER A 184 -4.35 -7.29 -2.36
C SER A 184 -4.63 -8.80 -2.31
N PHE A 185 -4.24 -9.44 -1.22
CA PHE A 185 -4.49 -10.85 -0.95
C PHE A 185 -4.62 -11.09 0.55
N ASP A 186 -5.40 -12.10 0.92
CA ASP A 186 -5.80 -12.35 2.30
C ASP A 186 -5.87 -13.86 2.62
N GLU A 187 -6.05 -14.20 3.89
CA GLU A 187 -6.02 -15.60 4.36
C GLU A 187 -7.22 -16.45 3.92
N SER A 188 -8.24 -15.88 3.27
CA SER A 188 -9.41 -16.62 2.77
C SER A 188 -9.10 -17.43 1.51
N GLY A 189 -7.90 -17.29 0.94
CA GLY A 189 -7.44 -18.08 -0.20
C GLY A 189 -8.04 -17.66 -1.53
N SER A 190 -8.20 -16.36 -1.77
CA SER A 190 -8.55 -15.80 -3.10
C SER A 190 -7.31 -15.42 -3.91
#